data_AF-A0A2G0YUV1-F1
#
_entry.id   AF-A0A2G0YUV1-F1
#
_cell.length_a   1.000
_cell.length_b   1.000
_cell.length_c   1.000
_cell.angle_alpha   90.00
_cell.angle_beta   90.00
_cell.angle_gamma   90.00
#
_symmetry.space_group_name_H-M   'P 1'
#
loop_
_entity.id
_entity.type
_entity.pdbx_description
1 polymer ?
#
loop_
_entity_poly.entity_id
_entity_poly.type
_entity_poly.pdbx_seq_one_letter_code
_entity_poly.pdbx_strand_id
1 'polypeptide(L)'
;MSEFVEEKTQDLSGAALLVLNAHANSLDVPFPHWIGGADADQGPSYCRSCAEAEVAAGRAEYVDGGWQQENDGCCHCETCGRLLDYTLTEYGASEEIDHYMGTELAGPISPEDAFHIAKMLEQDEKNPQALSIGIQAAELIKAQQSAIEAAGLKVKP
;
A
#
# COMPACT_ATOMS: atom_id res chain seq x y z
N MET A 1 24.64 22.56 6.91
CA MET A 1 24.71 21.49 5.90
C MET A 1 23.59 20.46 6.04
N SER A 2 22.87 20.40 7.17
CA SER A 2 21.72 19.50 7.37
C SER A 2 20.43 19.97 6.69
N GLU A 3 20.08 21.26 6.78
CA GLU A 3 18.82 21.80 6.22
C GLU A 3 18.69 21.61 4.69
N PHE A 4 19.78 21.83 3.94
CA PHE A 4 19.78 21.64 2.47
C PHE A 4 19.61 20.18 2.03
N VAL A 5 20.00 19.21 2.88
CA VAL A 5 19.83 17.79 2.57
C VAL A 5 18.40 17.35 2.87
N GLU A 6 17.83 17.84 3.96
CA GLU A 6 16.46 17.53 4.39
C GLU A 6 15.41 18.06 3.40
N GLU A 7 15.56 19.29 2.91
CA GLU A 7 14.66 19.89 1.90
C GLU A 7 14.70 19.11 0.57
N LYS A 8 15.89 18.69 0.13
CA LYS A 8 16.05 17.91 -1.11
C LYS A 8 15.47 16.51 -1.00
N THR A 9 15.58 15.87 0.17
CA THR A 9 14.99 14.55 0.42
C THR A 9 13.46 14.61 0.38
N GLN A 10 12.86 15.64 1.00
CA GLN A 10 11.41 15.84 0.99
C GLN A 10 10.84 16.13 -0.40
N ASP A 11 11.57 16.88 -1.23
CA ASP A 11 11.17 17.14 -2.62
C ASP A 11 11.17 15.85 -3.46
N LEU A 12 12.18 14.99 -3.26
CA LEU A 12 12.28 13.71 -3.94
C LEU A 12 11.24 12.68 -3.46
N SER A 13 11.01 12.57 -2.15
CA SER A 13 9.97 11.68 -1.59
C SER A 13 8.59 12.12 -2.06
N GLY A 14 8.30 13.42 -2.01
CA GLY A 14 7.03 13.98 -2.48
C GLY A 14 6.76 13.73 -3.97
N ALA A 15 7.78 13.91 -4.83
CA ALA A 15 7.66 13.64 -6.26
C ALA A 15 7.44 12.15 -6.57
N ALA A 16 8.10 11.24 -5.83
CA ALA A 16 7.90 9.81 -5.96
C ALA A 16 6.50 9.39 -5.49
N LEU A 17 6.07 9.85 -4.31
CA LEU A 17 4.75 9.58 -3.75
C LEU A 17 3.62 10.01 -4.68
N LEU A 18 3.75 11.17 -5.34
CA LEU A 18 2.75 11.64 -6.29
C LEU A 18 2.54 10.66 -7.46
N VAL A 19 3.62 10.06 -7.97
CA VAL A 19 3.56 9.09 -9.07
C VAL A 19 2.98 7.76 -8.60
N LEU A 20 3.45 7.27 -7.45
CA LEU A 20 3.00 6.02 -6.85
C LEU A 20 1.50 6.08 -6.54
N ASN A 21 1.05 7.12 -5.84
CA ASN A 21 -0.35 7.31 -5.49
C ASN A 21 -1.23 7.49 -6.72
N ALA A 22 -0.76 8.19 -7.76
CA ALA A 22 -1.50 8.31 -9.02
C ALA A 22 -1.69 6.95 -9.73
N HIS A 23 -0.67 6.08 -9.69
CA HIS A 23 -0.73 4.73 -10.27
C HIS A 23 -1.63 3.79 -9.45
N ALA A 24 -1.56 3.90 -8.12
CA ALA A 24 -2.39 3.16 -7.18
C ALA A 24 -3.86 3.61 -7.16
N ASN A 25 -4.19 4.82 -7.64
CA ASN A 25 -5.53 5.42 -7.57
C ASN A 25 -6.64 4.63 -8.31
N SER A 26 -6.26 3.65 -9.15
CA SER A 26 -7.23 2.72 -9.74
C SER A 26 -7.76 1.67 -8.74
N LEU A 27 -7.11 1.52 -7.59
CA LEU A 27 -7.51 0.60 -6.54
C LEU A 27 -8.59 1.24 -5.66
N ASP A 28 -9.64 0.49 -5.41
CA ASP A 28 -10.57 0.75 -4.32
C ASP A 28 -10.11 -0.10 -3.12
N VAL A 29 -9.44 0.58 -2.17
CA VAL A 29 -8.84 0.04 -0.94
C VAL A 29 -9.68 0.48 0.26
N PRO A 30 -10.73 -0.28 0.64
CA PRO A 30 -11.56 0.09 1.77
C PRO A 30 -10.82 -0.10 3.10
N PHE A 31 -11.26 0.61 4.13
CA PHE A 31 -10.74 0.37 5.49
C PHE A 31 -11.03 -1.06 5.97
N PRO A 32 -10.09 -1.62 6.76
CA PRO A 32 -10.24 -2.94 7.32
C PRO A 32 -11.32 -2.96 8.40
N HIS A 33 -11.99 -4.11 8.49
CA HIS A 33 -12.96 -4.43 9.52
C HIS A 33 -12.55 -5.73 10.21
N TRP A 34 -12.96 -5.88 11.45
CA TRP A 34 -12.78 -7.08 12.25
C TRP A 34 -14.13 -7.62 12.67
N ILE A 35 -14.14 -8.92 12.96
CA ILE A 35 -15.28 -9.58 13.57
C ILE A 35 -15.04 -9.67 15.07
N GLY A 36 -16.08 -9.40 15.86
CA GLY A 36 -16.05 -9.46 17.33
C GLY A 36 -17.03 -10.48 17.89
N GLY A 37 -16.80 -10.91 19.13
CA GLY A 37 -17.59 -11.92 19.85
C GLY A 37 -16.77 -12.62 20.94
N ALA A 38 -17.40 -13.51 21.69
CA ALA A 38 -16.81 -14.16 22.87
C ALA A 38 -15.48 -14.91 22.63
N ASP A 39 -15.19 -15.28 21.37
CA ASP A 39 -13.97 -16.00 20.96
C ASP A 39 -13.11 -15.21 19.94
N ALA A 40 -13.38 -13.93 19.71
CA ALA A 40 -12.73 -13.13 18.67
C ALA A 40 -11.74 -12.11 19.24
N ASP A 41 -10.62 -12.60 19.79
CA ASP A 41 -9.46 -11.75 20.09
C ASP A 41 -8.40 -11.92 18.99
N GLN A 42 -7.98 -10.79 18.39
CA GLN A 42 -6.94 -10.70 17.35
C GLN A 42 -7.26 -11.50 16.07
N GLY A 43 -8.43 -11.23 15.48
CA GLY A 43 -8.86 -11.85 14.23
C GLY A 43 -8.24 -11.23 12.97
N PRO A 44 -8.32 -11.91 11.82
CA PRO A 44 -7.85 -11.39 10.56
C PRO A 44 -8.71 -10.19 10.11
N SER A 45 -8.20 -9.42 9.15
CA SER A 45 -8.91 -8.27 8.59
C SER A 45 -9.85 -8.68 7.46
N TYR A 46 -10.97 -7.97 7.35
CA TYR A 46 -11.99 -8.19 6.34
C TYR A 46 -12.37 -6.88 5.66
N CYS A 47 -12.79 -6.97 4.39
CA CYS A 47 -13.61 -5.90 3.83
C CYS A 47 -15.01 -5.96 4.46
N ARG A 48 -15.70 -4.82 4.46
CA ARG A 48 -17.01 -4.68 5.13
C ARG A 48 -18.01 -5.78 4.75
N SER A 49 -18.16 -6.07 3.46
CA SER A 49 -19.13 -7.06 2.99
C SER A 49 -18.79 -8.48 3.44
N CYS A 50 -17.50 -8.84 3.54
CA CYS A 50 -17.09 -10.14 4.05
C CYS A 50 -17.32 -10.23 5.57
N ALA A 51 -16.99 -9.18 6.32
CA ALA A 51 -17.27 -9.13 7.76
C ALA A 51 -18.78 -9.27 8.06
N GLU A 52 -19.63 -8.55 7.32
CA GLU A 52 -21.09 -8.66 7.44
C GLU A 52 -21.60 -10.07 7.08
N ALA A 53 -20.96 -10.75 6.13
CA ALA A 53 -21.30 -12.12 5.77
C ALA A 53 -20.93 -13.13 6.88
N GLU A 54 -19.81 -12.93 7.58
CA GLU A 54 -19.42 -13.74 8.74
C GLU A 54 -20.45 -13.65 9.87
N VAL A 55 -20.90 -12.42 10.19
CA VAL A 55 -21.94 -12.18 11.20
C VAL A 55 -23.28 -12.79 10.77
N ALA A 56 -23.70 -12.59 9.51
CA ALA A 56 -24.94 -13.16 8.98
C ALA A 56 -24.93 -14.70 8.99
N ALA A 57 -23.75 -15.33 8.88
CA ALA A 57 -23.59 -16.76 8.97
C ALA A 57 -23.52 -17.30 10.41
N GLY A 58 -23.58 -16.43 11.43
CA GLY A 58 -23.48 -16.79 12.83
C GLY A 58 -22.08 -17.22 13.28
N ARG A 59 -21.03 -16.87 12.51
CA ARG A 59 -19.62 -17.13 12.86
C ARG A 59 -18.98 -16.01 13.68
N ALA A 60 -19.68 -14.88 13.79
CA ALA A 60 -19.30 -13.71 14.58
C ALA A 60 -20.54 -13.02 15.16
N GLU A 61 -20.36 -12.22 16.21
CA GLU A 61 -21.44 -11.50 16.86
C GLU A 61 -21.66 -10.11 16.27
N TYR A 62 -20.59 -9.40 15.92
CA TYR A 62 -20.66 -8.06 15.33
C TYR A 62 -19.47 -7.74 14.42
N VAL A 63 -19.60 -6.68 13.63
CA VAL A 63 -18.54 -6.09 12.83
C VAL A 63 -18.03 -4.84 13.55
N ASP A 64 -16.72 -4.69 13.62
CA ASP A 64 -16.02 -3.50 14.10
C ASP A 64 -14.99 -3.01 13.08
N GLY A 65 -14.45 -1.81 13.25
CA GLY A 65 -13.50 -1.21 12.30
C GLY A 65 -14.16 -0.26 11.30
N GLY A 66 -13.52 -0.11 10.13
CA GLY A 66 -13.91 0.89 9.14
C GLY A 66 -13.18 2.23 9.29
N TRP A 67 -12.00 2.22 9.89
CA TRP A 67 -11.10 3.36 9.99
C TRP A 67 -9.64 2.94 9.75
N GLN A 68 -8.76 3.92 9.59
CA GLN A 68 -7.33 3.71 9.33
C GLN A 68 -6.63 3.06 10.52
N GLN A 69 -5.77 2.07 10.25
CA GLN A 69 -5.15 1.22 11.26
C GLN A 69 -3.68 0.98 10.93
N GLU A 70 -2.87 0.92 11.99
CA GLU A 70 -1.46 0.55 11.88
C GLU A 70 -1.32 -0.96 11.76
N ASN A 71 -0.44 -1.41 10.87
CA ASN A 71 -0.18 -2.82 10.62
C ASN A 71 1.32 -3.05 10.46
N ASP A 72 1.78 -4.23 10.88
CA ASP A 72 3.17 -4.66 10.70
C ASP A 72 3.44 -5.21 9.28
N GLY A 73 2.48 -5.08 8.37
CA GLY A 73 2.60 -5.51 6.98
C GLY A 73 1.37 -5.15 6.16
N CYS A 74 1.33 -5.68 4.94
CA CYS A 74 0.22 -5.49 4.03
C CYS A 74 -1.11 -6.04 4.60
N CYS A 75 -2.20 -5.28 4.44
CA CYS A 75 -3.51 -5.67 4.94
C CYS A 75 -4.43 -6.13 3.80
N HIS A 76 -4.82 -7.40 3.80
CA HIS A 76 -5.76 -7.97 2.82
C HIS A 76 -6.95 -8.60 3.52
N CYS A 77 -8.09 -8.62 2.83
CA CYS A 77 -9.26 -9.31 3.33
C CYS A 77 -9.04 -10.82 3.33
N GLU A 78 -9.21 -11.46 4.48
CA GLU A 78 -9.05 -12.91 4.66
C GLU A 78 -9.91 -13.74 3.69
N THR A 79 -11.14 -13.29 3.42
CA THR A 79 -12.09 -14.04 2.60
C THR A 79 -11.85 -13.89 1.10
N CYS A 80 -11.62 -12.65 0.63
CA CYS A 80 -11.62 -12.36 -0.80
C CYS A 80 -10.25 -11.91 -1.35
N GLY A 81 -9.24 -11.77 -0.49
CA GLY A 81 -7.88 -11.36 -0.85
C GLY A 81 -7.78 -9.92 -1.33
N ARG A 82 -8.84 -9.10 -1.22
CA ARG A 82 -8.80 -7.69 -1.63
C ARG A 82 -7.88 -6.91 -0.71
N LEU A 83 -7.01 -6.08 -1.28
CA LEU A 83 -6.23 -5.09 -0.55
C LEU A 83 -7.13 -4.13 0.25
N LEU A 84 -6.78 -3.93 1.51
CA LEU A 84 -7.42 -3.01 2.44
C LEU A 84 -6.46 -1.85 2.73
N ASP A 85 -7.00 -0.71 3.15
CA ASP A 85 -6.15 0.43 3.51
C ASP A 85 -5.43 0.17 4.85
N TYR A 86 -4.19 0.65 4.96
CA TYR A 86 -3.40 0.55 6.19
C TYR A 86 -2.33 1.65 6.24
N THR A 87 -1.84 1.89 7.45
CA THR A 87 -0.56 2.56 7.70
C THR A 87 0.41 1.50 8.19
N LEU A 88 1.66 1.55 7.76
CA LEU A 88 2.67 0.66 8.31
C LEU A 88 3.14 1.18 9.66
N THR A 89 3.38 0.28 10.60
CA THR A 89 4.22 0.59 11.76
C THR A 89 5.67 0.82 11.29
N GLU A 90 6.52 1.37 12.17
CA GLU A 90 7.97 1.44 11.88
C GLU A 90 8.55 0.06 11.57
N TYR A 91 8.10 -0.97 12.28
CA TYR A 91 8.52 -2.35 12.04
C TYR A 91 8.02 -2.85 10.68
N GLY A 92 6.74 -2.64 10.36
CA GLY A 92 6.18 -3.03 9.06
C GLY A 92 6.88 -2.33 7.89
N ALA A 93 7.19 -1.04 8.02
CA ALA A 93 7.96 -0.32 7.01
C ALA A 93 9.37 -0.92 6.83
N SER A 94 10.03 -1.33 7.92
CA SER A 94 11.34 -1.98 7.83
C SER A 94 11.31 -3.33 7.13
N GLU A 95 10.28 -4.15 7.38
CA GLU A 95 10.10 -5.45 6.72
C GLU A 95 9.79 -5.29 5.21
N GLU A 96 8.98 -4.30 4.84
CA GLU A 96 8.70 -3.98 3.43
C GLU A 96 9.96 -3.46 2.70
N ILE A 97 10.79 -2.64 3.37
CA ILE A 97 12.09 -2.22 2.82
C ILE A 97 12.95 -3.45 2.55
N ASP A 98 13.07 -4.36 3.50
CA ASP A 98 13.85 -5.60 3.34
C ASP A 98 13.30 -6.48 2.22
N HIS A 99 11.98 -6.57 2.08
CA HIS A 99 11.31 -7.29 0.99
C HIS A 99 11.72 -6.76 -0.39
N TYR A 100 11.62 -5.43 -0.60
CA TYR A 100 11.96 -4.79 -1.88
C TYR A 100 13.47 -4.68 -2.12
N MET A 101 14.29 -4.67 -1.08
CA MET A 101 15.75 -4.79 -1.21
C MET A 101 16.17 -6.20 -1.64
N GLY A 102 15.45 -7.23 -1.16
CA GLY A 102 15.69 -8.62 -1.51
C GLY A 102 15.15 -9.03 -2.89
N THR A 103 14.20 -8.26 -3.43
CA THR A 103 13.52 -8.54 -4.70
C THR A 103 13.77 -7.42 -5.69
N GLU A 104 14.53 -7.71 -6.77
CA GLU A 104 14.81 -6.69 -7.79
C GLU A 104 13.52 -6.22 -8.47
N LEU A 105 13.26 -4.91 -8.45
CA LEU A 105 12.20 -4.27 -9.24
C LEU A 105 12.57 -4.30 -10.74
N ALA A 106 12.37 -5.46 -11.38
CA ALA A 106 12.83 -5.73 -12.74
C ALA A 106 11.72 -5.66 -13.80
N GLY A 107 10.52 -5.17 -13.46
CA GLY A 107 9.35 -5.25 -14.34
C GLY A 107 8.33 -4.13 -14.18
N PRO A 108 7.20 -4.23 -14.89
CA PRO A 108 6.06 -3.34 -14.70
C PRO A 108 5.60 -3.36 -13.24
N ILE A 109 5.38 -2.18 -12.69
CA ILE A 109 4.89 -1.97 -11.33
C ILE A 109 3.37 -2.07 -11.37
N SER A 110 2.80 -3.00 -10.61
CA SER A 110 1.35 -3.10 -10.49
C SER A 110 0.78 -1.93 -9.66
N PRO A 111 -0.51 -1.59 -9.78
CA PRO A 111 -1.13 -0.61 -8.89
C PRO A 111 -1.00 -0.98 -7.40
N GLU A 112 -1.01 -2.28 -7.09
CA GLU A 112 -0.88 -2.80 -5.72
C GLU A 112 0.55 -2.64 -5.18
N ASP A 113 1.57 -2.97 -5.98
CA ASP A 113 2.97 -2.67 -5.62
C ASP A 113 3.18 -1.17 -5.42
N ALA A 114 2.60 -0.32 -6.27
CA ALA A 114 2.70 1.12 -6.12
C ALA A 114 2.06 1.60 -4.81
N PHE A 115 0.96 0.96 -4.37
CA PHE A 115 0.34 1.25 -3.08
C PHE A 115 1.25 0.83 -1.92
N HIS A 116 1.78 -0.39 -1.94
CA HIS A 116 2.67 -0.90 -0.89
C HIS A 116 3.92 -0.03 -0.73
N ILE A 117 4.57 0.31 -1.85
CA ILE A 117 5.76 1.18 -1.87
C ILE A 117 5.42 2.60 -1.40
N ALA A 118 4.23 3.12 -1.72
CA ALA A 118 3.79 4.41 -1.21
C ALA A 118 3.64 4.39 0.33
N LYS A 119 2.97 3.38 0.89
CA LYS A 119 2.82 3.25 2.37
C LYS A 119 4.16 3.12 3.09
N MET A 120 5.09 2.37 2.51
CA MET A 120 6.46 2.25 3.02
C MET A 120 7.18 3.61 3.01
N LEU A 121 7.12 4.34 1.89
CA LEU A 121 7.78 5.64 1.75
C LEU A 121 7.12 6.73 2.61
N GLU A 122 5.80 6.71 2.78
CA GLU A 122 5.07 7.62 3.68
C GLU A 122 5.51 7.44 5.14
N GLN A 123 5.75 6.18 5.55
CA GLN A 123 6.14 5.88 6.92
C GLN A 123 7.62 6.21 7.22
N ASP A 124 8.52 6.03 6.25
CA ASP A 124 9.96 6.26 6.46
C ASP A 124 10.62 7.03 5.29
N GLU A 125 10.13 8.23 5.01
CA GLU A 125 10.61 9.07 3.89
C GLU A 125 12.07 9.51 3.99
N LYS A 126 12.66 9.43 5.20
CA LYS A 126 14.05 9.81 5.47
C LYS A 126 15.01 8.64 5.28
N ASN A 127 14.50 7.42 5.17
CA ASN A 127 15.32 6.25 4.94
C ASN A 127 15.79 6.20 3.48
N PRO A 128 17.12 6.14 3.26
CA PRO A 128 17.68 6.19 1.91
C PRO A 128 17.26 4.99 1.05
N GLN A 129 16.98 3.84 1.66
CA GLN A 129 16.51 2.65 0.94
C GLN A 129 15.06 2.81 0.51
N ALA A 130 14.17 3.22 1.42
CA ALA A 130 12.78 3.52 1.09
C ALA A 130 12.68 4.58 -0.02
N LEU A 131 13.47 5.65 0.07
CA LEU A 131 13.54 6.68 -0.97
C LEU A 131 14.05 6.12 -2.31
N SER A 132 15.12 5.31 -2.29
CA SER A 132 15.65 4.70 -3.51
C SER A 132 14.64 3.79 -4.20
N ILE A 133 13.94 2.95 -3.42
CA ILE A 133 12.89 2.05 -3.92
C ILE A 133 11.74 2.87 -4.52
N GLY A 134 11.26 3.90 -3.80
CA GLY A 134 10.18 4.76 -4.27
C GLY A 134 10.50 5.51 -5.57
N ILE A 135 11.72 6.05 -5.69
CA ILE A 135 12.19 6.72 -6.91
C ILE A 135 12.28 5.71 -8.07
N GLN A 136 12.89 4.55 -7.84
CA GLN A 136 13.04 3.52 -8.88
C GLN A 136 11.67 3.04 -9.39
N ALA A 137 10.72 2.78 -8.49
CA ALA A 137 9.36 2.40 -8.84
C ALA A 137 8.65 3.50 -9.63
N ALA A 138 8.78 4.76 -9.21
CA ALA A 138 8.21 5.90 -9.93
C ALA A 138 8.79 6.07 -11.35
N GLU A 139 10.10 5.84 -11.53
CA GLU A 139 10.74 5.85 -12.85
C GLU A 139 10.23 4.71 -13.75
N LEU A 140 10.09 3.50 -13.19
CA LEU A 140 9.52 2.36 -13.92
C LEU A 140 8.08 2.63 -14.35
N ILE A 141 7.24 3.24 -13.49
CA ILE A 141 5.86 3.62 -13.83
C ILE A 141 5.83 4.61 -15.00
N LYS A 142 6.66 5.66 -14.95
CA LYS A 142 6.75 6.66 -16.04
C LYS A 142 7.20 6.03 -17.36
N ALA A 143 8.16 5.09 -17.30
CA ALA A 143 8.62 4.36 -18.47
C ALA A 143 7.51 3.47 -19.06
N GLN A 144 6.72 2.79 -18.23
CA GLN A 144 5.56 2.00 -18.66
C GLN A 144 4.50 2.87 -19.35
N GLN A 145 4.13 4.00 -18.75
CA GLN A 145 3.17 4.94 -19.33
C GLN A 145 3.63 5.46 -20.69
N SER A 146 4.90 5.87 -20.79
CA SER A 146 5.52 6.31 -22.04
C SER A 146 5.48 5.21 -23.12
N ALA A 147 5.73 3.96 -22.73
CA ALA A 147 5.66 2.82 -23.65
C ALA A 147 4.23 2.54 -24.14
N ILE A 148 3.22 2.65 -23.26
CA ILE A 148 1.80 2.49 -23.62
C ILE A 148 1.35 3.59 -24.60
N GLU A 149 1.73 4.84 -24.33
CA GLU A 149 1.45 5.98 -25.21
C GLU A 149 2.10 5.81 -26.59
N ALA A 150 3.37 5.41 -26.63
CA ALA A 150 4.11 5.16 -27.88
C ALA A 150 3.52 3.98 -28.67
N ALA A 151 2.94 2.99 -28.00
CA ALA A 151 2.26 1.86 -28.63
C ALA A 151 0.88 2.20 -29.20
N GLY A 152 0.37 3.43 -29.00
CA GLY A 152 -0.92 3.87 -29.52
C GLY A 152 -2.13 3.19 -28.88
N LEU A 153 -1.95 2.46 -27.77
CA LEU A 153 -3.04 1.96 -26.95
C LEU A 153 -3.57 3.14 -26.14
N LYS A 154 -4.62 3.79 -26.66
CA LYS A 154 -5.41 4.72 -25.85
C LYS A 154 -5.97 3.97 -24.65
N VAL A 155 -5.42 4.23 -23.46
CA VAL A 155 -6.05 3.85 -22.20
C VAL A 155 -7.41 4.55 -22.20
N LYS A 156 -8.50 3.78 -22.27
CA LYS A 156 -9.84 4.34 -22.11
C LYS A 156 -9.95 4.88 -20.67
N PRO A 157 -10.56 6.06 -20.50
CA PRO A 157 -10.78 6.63 -19.17
C PRO A 157 -11.66 5.72 -18.30
#